data_AF-A0A935KV65-F1
#
_entry.id   AF-A0A935KV65-F1
#
_cell.length_a   1.000
_cell.length_b   1.000
_cell.length_c   1.000
_cell.angle_alpha   90.00
_cell.angle_beta   90.00
_cell.angle_gamma   90.00
#
_symmetry.space_group_name_H-M   'P 1'
#
loop_
_entity.id
_entity.type
_entity.pdbx_description
1 polymer ?
#
loop_
_entity_poly.entity_id
_entity_poly.type
_entity_poly.pdbx_seq_one_letter_code
_entity_poly.pdbx_strand_id
1 'polypeptide(L)'
;MVKSKAADIIRKLNDEERQEFMLFLGSPYFNRKKKIEQLCELIIANINMLDDPEITEEDMFKPIFGGEKFSYSFLRNLMSELLKLCEIFLVVNNLKAGSFSDSRFNRALLNEYNIRFLDKHFELKLKKIREEYSTRKIDSEYFDVLGKLESENIAFHLYRSSMHEVPAHLLKRAEYNFIHILQILEFDKMDLAVNKTAFNLNFDVELVPSLMKTIDTGKMLSVLSNGNSEFRDEIEIRLRLIKLCDEKEDDENYHKLKDLILNRIESYSNAERSNMLIKLKNYCAFKIYKGNMDFYEEKYLLLKKELETVKYNHDNVGPLFANIYLEIIQKAILKNDLTFACEVIDKFTQKLETSKQGAVSNMARAWIEFEKRTLRKLCIIYRR
;
A
#
# COMPACT_ATOMS: atom_id res chain seq x y z
N MET A 1 -14.35 13.57 33.90
CA MET A 1 -13.94 12.97 32.61
C MET A 1 -14.63 13.64 31.43
N VAL A 2 -13.83 14.17 30.51
CA VAL A 2 -14.31 14.92 29.33
C VAL A 2 -14.29 14.02 28.10
N LYS A 3 -15.45 13.49 27.75
CA LYS A 3 -15.62 12.63 26.58
C LYS A 3 -15.94 13.48 25.35
N SER A 4 -14.91 13.85 24.59
CA SER A 4 -15.09 14.59 23.33
C SER A 4 -14.21 14.02 22.23
N LYS A 5 -14.81 13.77 21.06
CA LYS A 5 -14.09 13.34 19.85
C LYS A 5 -13.01 14.34 19.43
N ALA A 6 -13.26 15.65 19.64
CA ALA A 6 -12.28 16.68 19.34
C ALA A 6 -11.06 16.55 20.28
N ALA A 7 -11.30 16.36 21.57
CA ALA A 7 -10.24 16.18 22.55
C ALA A 7 -9.42 14.90 22.29
N ASP A 8 -10.07 13.81 21.86
CA ASP A 8 -9.39 12.58 21.46
C ASP A 8 -8.44 12.79 20.27
N ILE A 9 -8.90 13.50 19.22
CA ILE A 9 -8.04 13.83 18.07
C ILE A 9 -6.86 14.67 18.53
N ILE A 10 -7.13 15.78 19.24
CA ILE A 10 -6.09 16.69 19.73
C ILE A 10 -5.06 15.91 20.53
N ARG A 11 -5.49 15.00 21.42
CA ARG A 11 -4.59 14.18 22.22
C ARG A 11 -3.63 13.30 21.42
N LYS A 12 -4.05 12.82 20.25
CA LYS A 12 -3.23 11.97 19.38
C LYS A 12 -2.26 12.75 18.49
N LEU A 13 -2.41 14.06 18.35
CA LEU A 13 -1.44 14.91 17.67
C LEU A 13 -0.12 14.91 18.44
N ASN A 14 1.02 14.85 17.74
CA ASN A 14 2.31 15.10 18.35
C ASN A 14 2.51 16.61 18.64
N ASP A 15 3.58 16.98 19.34
CA ASP A 15 3.78 18.36 19.78
C ASP A 15 3.91 19.37 18.63
N GLU A 16 4.54 18.96 17.52
CA GLU A 16 4.64 19.77 16.30
C GLU A 16 3.26 19.96 15.65
N GLU A 17 2.49 18.87 15.51
CA GLU A 17 1.12 18.92 14.96
C GLU A 17 0.18 19.78 15.81
N ARG A 18 0.32 19.78 17.15
CA ARG A 18 -0.44 20.67 18.03
C ARG A 18 -0.13 22.14 17.76
N GLN A 19 1.15 22.48 17.58
CA GLN A 19 1.57 23.86 17.28
C GLN A 19 1.03 24.30 15.92
N GLU A 20 1.12 23.45 14.90
CA GLU A 20 0.54 23.72 13.59
C GLU A 20 -0.98 23.86 13.63
N PHE A 21 -1.66 23.04 14.44
CA PHE A 21 -3.10 23.14 14.63
C PHE A 21 -3.52 24.46 15.27
N MET A 22 -2.75 24.97 16.25
CA MET A 22 -3.01 26.29 16.83
C MET A 22 -2.84 27.42 15.81
N LEU A 23 -1.80 27.35 14.97
CA LEU A 23 -1.64 28.30 13.86
C LEU A 23 -2.81 28.23 12.86
N PHE A 24 -3.28 27.02 12.56
CA PHE A 24 -4.45 26.78 11.71
C PHE A 24 -5.72 27.40 12.32
N LEU A 25 -5.97 27.23 13.62
CA LEU A 25 -7.11 27.81 14.33
C LEU A 25 -7.05 29.33 14.47
N GLY A 26 -5.84 29.90 14.53
CA GLY A 26 -5.63 31.35 14.51
C GLY A 26 -5.84 31.98 13.12
N SER A 27 -5.94 31.18 12.05
CA SER A 27 -6.14 31.67 10.70
C SER A 27 -7.59 32.13 10.45
N PRO A 28 -7.82 33.40 10.05
CA PRO A 28 -9.16 33.92 9.77
C PRO A 28 -9.84 33.27 8.56
N TYR A 29 -9.06 32.52 7.76
CA TYR A 29 -9.57 31.72 6.65
C TYR A 29 -10.35 30.49 7.14
N PHE A 30 -9.85 29.81 8.18
CA PHE A 30 -10.46 28.58 8.69
C PHE A 30 -11.36 28.82 9.89
N ASN A 31 -11.00 29.78 10.76
CA ASN A 31 -11.73 30.05 11.98
C ASN A 31 -11.81 31.56 12.25
N ARG A 32 -13.01 32.04 12.59
CA ARG A 32 -13.25 33.43 12.99
C ARG A 32 -13.69 33.57 14.45
N LYS A 33 -13.85 32.45 15.16
CA LYS A 33 -14.38 32.41 16.52
C LYS A 33 -13.24 32.19 17.52
N LYS A 34 -12.83 33.27 18.19
CA LYS A 34 -11.78 33.22 19.23
C LYS A 34 -12.09 32.23 20.36
N LYS A 35 -13.38 32.00 20.68
CA LYS A 35 -13.79 31.01 21.68
C LYS A 35 -13.40 29.57 21.32
N ILE A 36 -13.27 29.23 20.03
CA ILE A 36 -12.80 27.89 19.61
C ILE A 36 -11.31 27.74 19.88
N GLU A 37 -10.53 28.78 19.58
CA GLU A 37 -9.09 28.81 19.86
C GLU A 37 -8.84 28.65 21.36
N GLN A 38 -9.53 29.44 22.20
CA GLN A 38 -9.48 29.33 23.66
C GLN A 38 -9.90 27.94 24.17
N LEU A 39 -10.93 27.34 23.57
CA LEU A 39 -11.34 25.98 23.89
C LEU A 39 -10.21 24.98 23.62
N CYS A 40 -9.55 25.10 22.46
CA CYS A 40 -8.44 24.22 22.09
C CYS A 40 -7.22 24.41 23.00
N GLU A 41 -6.87 25.65 23.36
CA GLU A 41 -5.79 25.96 24.30
C GLU A 41 -6.01 25.27 25.64
N LEU A 42 -7.23 25.34 26.18
CA LEU A 42 -7.58 24.68 27.44
C LEU A 42 -7.48 23.16 27.34
N ILE A 43 -7.88 22.55 26.22
CA ILE A 43 -7.75 21.11 26.01
C ILE A 43 -6.27 20.70 25.96
N ILE A 44 -5.43 21.44 25.23
CA ILE A 44 -4.00 21.15 25.10
C ILE A 44 -3.29 21.31 26.47
N ALA A 45 -3.59 22.38 27.20
CA ALA A 45 -2.99 22.64 28.51
C ALA A 45 -3.34 21.58 29.56
N ASN A 46 -4.51 20.95 29.44
CA ASN A 46 -5.04 19.99 30.43
C ASN A 46 -5.10 18.55 29.89
N ILE A 47 -4.28 18.22 28.89
CA ILE A 47 -4.45 16.97 28.13
C ILE A 47 -4.32 15.69 28.97
N ASN A 48 -3.45 15.72 29.98
CA ASN A 48 -3.22 14.60 30.90
C ASN A 48 -4.36 14.44 31.92
N MET A 49 -5.21 15.45 32.05
CA MET A 49 -6.30 15.53 33.02
C MET A 49 -7.68 15.27 32.40
N LEU A 50 -7.76 15.09 31.07
CA LEU A 50 -9.04 14.87 30.37
C LEU A 50 -9.78 13.60 30.84
N ASP A 51 -9.01 12.58 31.22
CA ASP A 51 -9.53 11.29 31.69
C ASP A 51 -9.76 11.26 33.22
N ASP A 52 -9.43 12.34 33.93
CA ASP A 52 -9.58 12.39 35.38
C ASP A 52 -11.07 12.36 35.76
N PRO A 53 -11.52 11.38 36.57
CA PRO A 53 -12.91 11.31 37.01
C PRO A 53 -13.30 12.47 37.94
N GLU A 54 -12.35 13.10 38.62
CA GLU A 54 -12.59 14.21 39.56
C GLU A 54 -12.77 15.57 38.87
N ILE A 55 -12.33 15.69 37.61
CA ILE A 55 -12.44 16.93 36.83
C ILE A 55 -13.70 16.92 35.96
N THR A 56 -14.58 17.89 36.17
CA THR A 56 -15.79 18.08 35.37
C THR A 56 -15.54 18.96 34.14
N GLU A 57 -16.41 18.86 33.13
CA GLU A 57 -16.37 19.76 31.97
C GLU A 57 -16.60 21.22 32.37
N GLU A 58 -17.42 21.46 33.39
CA GLU A 58 -17.64 22.81 33.91
C GLU A 58 -16.36 23.37 34.52
N ASP A 59 -15.66 22.60 35.35
CA ASP A 59 -14.41 23.05 35.98
C ASP A 59 -13.35 23.44 34.95
N MET A 60 -13.18 22.61 33.92
CA MET A 60 -12.16 22.83 32.90
C MET A 60 -12.51 23.97 31.94
N PHE A 61 -13.78 24.12 31.55
CA PHE A 61 -14.18 25.06 30.49
C PHE A 61 -14.84 26.34 30.98
N LYS A 62 -15.02 26.51 32.30
CA LYS A 62 -15.48 27.77 32.92
C LYS A 62 -14.76 29.02 32.40
N PRO A 63 -13.43 29.02 32.14
CA PRO A 63 -12.75 30.21 31.62
C PRO A 63 -13.31 30.74 30.29
N ILE A 64 -13.93 29.89 29.45
CA ILE A 64 -14.49 30.25 28.14
C ILE A 64 -15.74 31.12 28.27
N PHE A 65 -16.44 31.03 29.40
CA PHE A 65 -17.71 31.72 29.64
C PHE A 65 -17.54 33.14 30.18
N GLY A 66 -16.31 33.57 30.55
CA GLY A 66 -16.03 34.97 30.88
C GLY A 66 -16.89 35.56 32.01
N GLY A 67 -17.37 34.72 32.93
CA GLY A 67 -18.28 35.12 34.01
C GLY A 67 -19.77 34.86 33.74
N GLU A 68 -20.15 34.46 32.53
CA GLU A 68 -21.50 33.96 32.23
C GLU A 68 -21.75 32.59 32.88
N LYS A 69 -23.03 32.25 33.09
CA LYS A 69 -23.42 30.93 33.59
C LYS A 69 -22.97 29.84 32.61
N PHE A 70 -22.33 28.79 33.13
CA PHE A 70 -21.95 27.64 32.33
C PHE A 70 -23.15 27.07 31.58
N SER A 71 -22.96 26.84 30.28
CA SER A 71 -23.99 26.27 29.41
C SER A 71 -23.43 25.06 28.68
N TYR A 72 -23.92 23.89 29.05
CA TYR A 72 -23.56 22.63 28.42
C TYR A 72 -23.88 22.61 26.92
N SER A 73 -25.03 23.18 26.53
CA SER A 73 -25.42 23.26 25.11
C SER A 73 -24.47 24.14 24.31
N PHE A 74 -24.01 25.25 24.90
CA PHE A 74 -23.01 26.12 24.29
C PHE A 74 -21.66 25.43 24.13
N LEU A 75 -21.16 24.77 25.19
CA LEU A 75 -19.92 24.00 25.13
C LEU A 75 -20.00 22.89 24.08
N ARG A 76 -21.11 22.15 24.03
CA ARG A 76 -21.32 21.08 23.04
C ARG A 76 -21.28 21.62 21.60
N ASN A 77 -21.85 22.80 21.36
CA ASN A 77 -21.78 23.46 20.06
C ASN A 77 -20.34 23.84 19.70
N LEU A 78 -19.59 24.45 20.64
CA LEU A 78 -18.17 24.77 20.43
C LEU A 78 -17.33 23.52 20.17
N MET A 79 -17.54 22.44 20.93
CA MET A 79 -16.87 21.16 20.72
C MET A 79 -17.19 20.56 19.34
N SER A 80 -18.43 20.70 18.86
CA SER A 80 -18.83 20.23 17.54
C SER A 80 -18.19 21.04 16.41
N GLU A 81 -18.03 22.35 16.60
CA GLU A 81 -17.31 23.21 15.65
C GLU A 81 -15.80 22.96 15.68
N LEU A 82 -15.22 22.78 16.87
CA LEU A 82 -13.82 22.41 17.03
C LEU A 82 -13.53 21.05 16.39
N LEU A 83 -14.44 20.06 16.52
CA LEU A 83 -14.31 18.76 15.86
C LEU A 83 -14.19 18.91 14.35
N LYS A 84 -15.06 19.72 13.71
CA LYS A 84 -14.97 19.97 12.26
C LYS A 84 -13.63 20.59 11.87
N LEU A 85 -13.11 21.49 12.69
CA LEU A 85 -11.80 22.11 12.45
C LEU A 85 -10.64 21.12 12.63
N CYS A 86 -10.75 20.20 13.60
CA CYS A 86 -9.80 19.10 13.74
C CYS A 86 -9.80 18.22 12.48
N GLU A 87 -10.97 17.83 11.97
CA GLU A 87 -11.09 17.00 10.76
C GLU A 87 -10.50 17.69 9.53
N ILE A 88 -10.79 18.99 9.33
CA ILE A 88 -10.20 19.77 8.23
C ILE A 88 -8.68 19.87 8.39
N PHE A 89 -8.19 20.13 9.60
CA PHE A 89 -6.75 20.19 9.87
C PHE A 89 -6.06 18.88 9.53
N LEU A 90 -6.62 17.73 9.90
CA LEU A 90 -6.05 16.43 9.55
C LEU A 90 -5.94 16.23 8.03
N VAL A 91 -6.93 16.69 7.26
CA VAL A 91 -6.88 16.64 5.79
C VAL A 91 -5.81 17.58 5.24
N VAL A 92 -5.77 18.84 5.71
CA VAL A 92 -4.77 19.82 5.28
C VAL A 92 -3.35 19.35 5.61
N ASN A 93 -3.15 18.84 6.82
CA ASN A 93 -1.87 18.32 7.26
C ASN A 93 -1.46 17.08 6.46
N ASN A 94 -2.40 16.17 6.16
CA ASN A 94 -2.12 15.02 5.31
C ASN A 94 -1.71 15.43 3.89
N LEU A 95 -2.39 16.42 3.29
CA LEU A 95 -2.05 16.94 1.97
C LEU A 95 -0.73 17.72 1.95
N LYS A 96 -0.34 18.34 3.07
CA LYS A 96 0.95 19.04 3.25
C LYS A 96 2.11 18.06 3.48
N ALA A 97 1.87 17.01 4.26
CA ALA A 97 2.84 15.97 4.58
C ALA A 97 3.10 15.04 3.39
N GLY A 98 2.08 14.78 2.58
CA GLY A 98 2.30 14.33 1.21
C GLY A 98 3.16 15.38 0.50
N SER A 99 4.34 15.00 0.02
CA SER A 99 5.15 15.86 -0.84
C SER A 99 4.25 16.51 -1.91
N PHE A 100 4.58 17.69 -2.46
CA PHE A 100 3.86 18.31 -3.59
C PHE A 100 3.76 17.42 -4.85
N SER A 101 4.23 16.18 -4.78
CA SER A 101 3.96 15.04 -5.65
C SER A 101 2.66 14.27 -5.37
N ASP A 102 1.93 14.52 -4.26
CA ASP A 102 0.66 13.84 -3.96
C ASP A 102 -0.31 14.03 -5.13
N SER A 103 -0.75 12.91 -5.69
CA SER A 103 -1.64 12.86 -6.85
C SER A 103 -2.94 13.62 -6.61
N ARG A 104 -3.45 13.62 -5.37
CA ARG A 104 -4.70 14.28 -4.98
C ARG A 104 -4.55 15.79 -4.99
N PHE A 105 -3.49 16.32 -4.38
CA PHE A 105 -3.19 17.75 -4.40
C PHE A 105 -2.97 18.24 -5.84
N ASN A 106 -2.14 17.50 -6.59
CA ASN A 106 -1.79 17.86 -7.96
C ASN A 106 -3.00 17.90 -8.88
N ARG A 107 -3.90 16.92 -8.75
CA ARG A 107 -5.16 16.89 -9.50
C ARG A 107 -6.08 18.04 -9.11
N ALA A 108 -6.27 18.30 -7.82
CA ALA A 108 -7.08 19.42 -7.36
C ALA A 108 -6.57 20.76 -7.91
N LEU A 109 -5.25 20.96 -7.91
CA LEU A 109 -4.61 22.16 -8.45
C LEU A 109 -4.76 22.28 -9.98
N LEU A 110 -4.60 21.18 -10.72
CA LEU A 110 -4.83 21.16 -12.17
C LEU A 110 -6.28 21.53 -12.51
N ASN A 111 -7.26 21.00 -11.76
CA ASN A 111 -8.66 21.35 -11.93
C ASN A 111 -8.91 22.85 -11.69
N GLU A 112 -8.35 23.43 -10.63
CA GLU A 112 -8.46 24.88 -10.37
C GLU A 112 -7.81 25.73 -11.49
N TYR A 113 -6.64 25.33 -11.98
CA TYR A 113 -6.01 26.00 -13.13
C TYR A 113 -6.89 25.91 -14.38
N ASN A 114 -7.50 24.76 -14.61
CA ASN A 114 -8.36 24.54 -15.76
C ASN A 114 -9.63 25.42 -15.71
N ILE A 115 -10.39 25.38 -14.60
CA ILE A 115 -11.64 26.15 -14.41
C ILE A 115 -11.38 27.67 -14.49
N ARG A 116 -10.21 28.13 -14.06
CA ARG A 116 -9.84 29.55 -14.05
C ARG A 116 -9.12 30.03 -15.30
N PHE A 117 -8.99 29.19 -16.33
CA PHE A 117 -8.30 29.54 -17.57
C PHE A 117 -6.82 29.92 -17.39
N LEU A 118 -6.14 29.28 -16.42
CA LEU A 118 -4.72 29.50 -16.13
C LEU A 118 -3.82 28.54 -16.94
N ASP A 119 -3.89 28.64 -18.27
CA ASP A 119 -3.36 27.63 -19.20
C ASP A 119 -1.86 27.37 -19.03
N LYS A 120 -1.04 28.42 -18.94
CA LYS A 120 0.41 28.27 -18.73
C LYS A 120 0.73 27.54 -17.43
N HIS A 121 -0.04 27.80 -16.37
CA HIS A 121 0.15 27.13 -15.08
C HIS A 121 -0.26 25.66 -15.15
N PHE A 122 -1.37 25.37 -15.84
CA PHE A 122 -1.82 24.00 -16.11
C PHE A 122 -0.75 23.21 -16.86
N GLU A 123 -0.28 23.71 -17.99
CA GLU A 123 0.70 23.02 -18.85
C GLU A 123 2.02 22.76 -18.14
N LEU A 124 2.58 23.77 -17.46
CA LEU A 124 3.82 23.63 -16.70
C LEU A 124 3.69 22.61 -15.57
N LYS A 125 2.55 22.65 -14.85
CA LYS A 125 2.30 21.72 -13.76
C LYS A 125 2.10 20.29 -14.27
N LEU A 126 1.32 20.11 -15.34
CA LEU A 126 1.09 18.81 -15.96
C LEU A 126 2.39 18.19 -16.48
N LYS A 127 3.24 19.00 -17.13
CA LYS A 127 4.58 18.57 -17.59
C LYS A 127 5.42 18.06 -16.43
N LYS A 128 5.51 18.82 -15.33
CA LYS A 128 6.26 18.41 -14.13
C LYS A 128 5.74 17.10 -13.54
N ILE A 129 4.42 16.94 -13.46
CA ILE A 129 3.82 15.69 -12.96
C ILE A 129 4.17 14.52 -13.89
N ARG A 130 4.10 14.69 -15.21
CA ARG A 130 4.47 13.64 -16.17
C ARG A 130 5.94 13.23 -16.06
N GLU A 131 6.85 14.19 -15.92
CA GLU A 131 8.28 13.93 -15.71
C GLU A 131 8.50 13.11 -14.43
N GLU A 132 7.80 13.44 -13.34
CA GLU A 132 7.86 12.69 -12.09
C GLU A 132 7.38 11.23 -12.28
N TYR A 133 6.22 11.03 -12.92
CA TYR A 133 5.67 9.69 -13.15
C TYR A 133 6.50 8.85 -14.13
N SER A 134 7.25 9.48 -15.05
CA SER A 134 8.14 8.78 -15.98
C SER A 134 9.30 8.07 -15.27
N THR A 135 9.69 8.53 -14.08
CA THR A 135 10.77 7.96 -13.27
C THR A 135 10.28 7.22 -12.03
N ARG A 136 9.01 7.40 -11.67
CA ARG A 136 8.36 6.73 -10.54
C ARG A 136 8.22 5.23 -10.81
N LYS A 137 8.42 4.44 -9.75
CA LYS A 137 8.18 3.00 -9.78
C LYS A 137 6.68 2.68 -9.83
N ILE A 138 6.31 1.62 -10.54
CA ILE A 138 4.91 1.19 -10.68
C ILE A 138 4.43 0.63 -9.34
N ASP A 139 3.41 1.25 -8.76
CA ASP A 139 2.70 0.81 -7.56
C ASP A 139 1.21 0.60 -7.85
N SER A 140 0.41 0.35 -6.81
CA SER A 140 -1.03 0.09 -6.93
C SER A 140 -1.85 1.27 -7.44
N GLU A 141 -1.33 2.50 -7.35
CA GLU A 141 -2.05 3.72 -7.73
C GLU A 141 -1.56 4.29 -9.07
N TYR A 142 -0.41 3.82 -9.57
CA TYR A 142 0.29 4.39 -10.72
C TYR A 142 -0.64 4.63 -11.92
N PHE A 143 -1.35 3.61 -12.39
CA PHE A 143 -2.21 3.71 -13.57
C PHE A 143 -3.55 4.41 -13.29
N ASP A 144 -4.08 4.33 -12.07
CA ASP A 144 -5.25 5.11 -11.66
C ASP A 144 -4.96 6.61 -11.74
N VAL A 145 -3.81 7.03 -11.21
CA VAL A 145 -3.41 8.44 -11.27
C VAL A 145 -3.19 8.89 -12.71
N LEU A 146 -2.49 8.10 -13.54
CA LEU A 146 -2.29 8.47 -14.95
C LEU A 146 -3.63 8.62 -15.70
N GLY A 147 -4.59 7.71 -15.49
CA GLY A 147 -5.94 7.82 -16.05
C GLY A 147 -6.70 9.08 -15.59
N LYS A 148 -6.55 9.44 -14.32
CA LYS A 148 -7.10 10.70 -13.76
C LYS A 148 -6.42 11.94 -14.36
N LEU A 149 -5.10 11.94 -14.53
CA LEU A 149 -4.37 13.05 -15.16
C LEU A 149 -4.79 13.27 -16.62
N GLU A 150 -4.96 12.19 -17.39
CA GLU A 150 -5.48 12.31 -18.75
C GLU A 150 -6.94 12.81 -18.76
N SER A 151 -7.74 12.53 -17.73
CA SER A 151 -9.07 13.13 -17.59
C SER A 151 -9.02 14.64 -17.39
N GLU A 152 -8.09 15.15 -16.58
CA GLU A 152 -7.88 16.59 -16.43
C GLU A 152 -7.41 17.23 -17.74
N ASN A 153 -6.58 16.53 -18.51
CA ASN A 153 -6.09 17.00 -19.81
C ASN A 153 -7.18 17.03 -20.88
N ILE A 154 -8.06 16.02 -20.90
CA ILE A 154 -9.26 16.03 -21.75
C ILE A 154 -10.15 17.23 -21.40
N ALA A 155 -10.42 17.45 -20.10
CA ALA A 155 -11.23 18.57 -19.64
C ALA A 155 -10.62 19.92 -20.04
N PHE A 156 -9.29 20.06 -19.97
CA PHE A 156 -8.57 21.25 -20.42
C PHE A 156 -8.86 21.56 -21.89
N HIS A 157 -8.68 20.60 -22.79
CA HIS A 157 -8.95 20.82 -24.22
C HIS A 157 -10.43 21.07 -24.52
N LEU A 158 -11.36 20.39 -23.82
CA LEU A 158 -12.79 20.63 -23.99
C LEU A 158 -13.19 22.05 -23.60
N TYR A 159 -12.68 22.58 -22.49
CA TYR A 159 -12.98 23.94 -22.05
C TYR A 159 -12.43 25.02 -22.99
N ARG A 160 -11.44 24.69 -23.84
CA ARG A 160 -10.87 25.59 -24.86
C ARG A 160 -11.42 25.31 -26.26
N SER A 161 -12.43 24.43 -26.38
CA SER A 161 -12.98 24.00 -27.67
C SER A 161 -11.93 23.37 -28.61
N SER A 162 -10.82 22.85 -28.06
CA SER A 162 -9.74 22.20 -28.80
C SER A 162 -10.01 20.69 -28.95
N MET A 163 -11.20 20.33 -29.46
CA MET A 163 -11.64 18.93 -29.52
C MET A 163 -10.74 17.99 -30.34
N HIS A 164 -9.94 18.54 -31.26
CA HIS A 164 -9.00 17.76 -32.08
C HIS A 164 -7.84 17.16 -31.26
N GLU A 165 -7.51 17.72 -30.10
CA GLU A 165 -6.48 17.20 -29.19
C GLU A 165 -6.99 16.07 -28.28
N VAL A 166 -8.32 15.97 -28.09
CA VAL A 166 -8.95 15.04 -27.15
C VAL A 166 -8.71 13.55 -27.47
N PRO A 167 -8.77 13.07 -28.74
CA PRO A 167 -8.70 11.64 -29.03
C PRO A 167 -7.43 10.95 -28.52
N ALA A 168 -6.26 11.60 -28.59
CA ALA A 168 -5.01 11.04 -28.11
C ALA A 168 -5.03 10.81 -26.59
N HIS A 169 -5.56 11.77 -25.84
CA HIS A 169 -5.71 11.67 -24.38
C HIS A 169 -6.79 10.65 -23.97
N LEU A 170 -7.85 10.53 -24.77
CA LEU A 170 -8.88 9.52 -24.55
C LEU A 170 -8.33 8.10 -24.65
N LEU A 171 -7.51 7.81 -25.68
CA LEU A 171 -6.89 6.50 -25.86
C LEU A 171 -5.94 6.16 -24.71
N LYS A 172 -5.06 7.09 -24.31
CA LYS A 172 -4.17 6.91 -23.16
C LYS A 172 -4.96 6.65 -21.88
N ARG A 173 -6.00 7.45 -21.61
CA ARG A 173 -6.87 7.24 -20.45
C ARG A 173 -7.53 5.86 -20.47
N ALA A 174 -8.04 5.43 -21.63
CA ALA A 174 -8.68 4.12 -21.75
C ALA A 174 -7.71 2.99 -21.42
N GLU A 175 -6.47 3.08 -21.91
CA GLU A 175 -5.40 2.12 -21.62
C GLU A 175 -5.00 2.11 -20.14
N TYR A 176 -4.77 3.28 -19.53
CA TYR A 176 -4.47 3.40 -18.11
C TYR A 176 -5.59 2.83 -17.22
N ASN A 177 -6.84 3.19 -17.52
CA ASN A 177 -7.99 2.67 -16.80
C ASN A 177 -8.14 1.16 -16.97
N PHE A 178 -7.86 0.64 -18.17
CA PHE A 178 -7.90 -0.80 -18.42
C PHE A 178 -6.87 -1.55 -17.57
N ILE A 179 -5.62 -1.08 -17.53
CA ILE A 179 -4.58 -1.68 -16.68
C ILE A 179 -4.97 -1.61 -15.20
N HIS A 180 -5.49 -0.47 -14.74
CA HIS A 180 -5.94 -0.32 -13.35
C HIS A 180 -7.09 -1.27 -13.00
N ILE A 181 -8.07 -1.43 -13.90
CA ILE A 181 -9.17 -2.39 -13.72
C ILE A 181 -8.62 -3.83 -13.63
N LEU A 182 -7.69 -4.21 -14.51
CA LEU A 182 -7.06 -5.52 -14.44
C LEU A 182 -6.34 -5.73 -13.11
N GLN A 183 -5.63 -4.71 -12.61
CA GLN A 183 -4.95 -4.76 -11.33
C GLN A 183 -5.92 -4.93 -10.15
N ILE A 184 -7.04 -4.19 -10.12
CA ILE A 184 -8.09 -4.39 -9.09
C ILE A 184 -8.64 -5.81 -9.15
N LEU A 185 -9.04 -6.27 -10.34
CA LEU A 185 -9.58 -7.62 -10.55
C LEU A 185 -8.61 -8.70 -10.09
N GLU A 186 -7.33 -8.49 -10.37
CA GLU A 186 -6.24 -9.38 -10.00
C GLU A 186 -6.04 -9.46 -8.48
N PHE A 187 -6.04 -8.33 -7.76
CA PHE A 187 -6.00 -8.32 -6.30
C PHE A 187 -7.23 -8.99 -5.68
N ASP A 188 -8.43 -8.60 -6.12
CA ASP A 188 -9.69 -9.10 -5.55
C ASP A 188 -9.83 -10.61 -5.77
N LYS A 189 -9.49 -11.11 -6.97
CA LYS A 189 -9.50 -12.56 -7.23
C LYS A 189 -8.54 -13.31 -6.33
N MET A 190 -7.33 -12.79 -6.13
CA MET A 190 -6.35 -13.43 -5.27
C MET A 190 -6.82 -13.47 -3.82
N ASP A 191 -7.32 -12.36 -3.29
CA ASP A 191 -7.80 -12.27 -1.92
C ASP A 191 -9.02 -13.18 -1.69
N LEU A 192 -9.96 -13.21 -2.63
CA LEU A 192 -11.08 -14.16 -2.58
C LEU A 192 -10.59 -15.60 -2.59
N ALA A 193 -9.62 -15.97 -3.44
CA ALA A 193 -9.09 -17.33 -3.53
C ALA A 193 -8.36 -17.76 -2.25
N VAL A 194 -7.57 -16.86 -1.66
CA VAL A 194 -6.86 -17.10 -0.40
C VAL A 194 -7.87 -17.25 0.75
N ASN A 195 -8.83 -16.34 0.88
CA ASN A 195 -9.81 -16.37 1.96
C ASN A 195 -10.77 -17.55 1.85
N LYS A 196 -11.19 -17.92 0.62
CA LYS A 196 -11.97 -19.14 0.35
C LYS A 196 -11.28 -20.38 0.93
N THR A 197 -9.97 -20.48 0.72
CA THR A 197 -9.16 -21.62 1.16
C THR A 197 -8.87 -21.57 2.66
N ALA A 198 -8.44 -20.41 3.17
CA ALA A 198 -7.99 -20.26 4.56
C ALA A 198 -9.15 -20.35 5.57
N PHE A 199 -10.35 -19.87 5.19
CA PHE A 199 -11.50 -19.77 6.08
C PHE A 199 -12.66 -20.69 5.68
N ASN A 200 -12.46 -21.56 4.69
CA ASN A 200 -13.47 -22.48 4.16
C ASN A 200 -14.79 -21.77 3.79
N LEU A 201 -14.68 -20.59 3.18
CA LEU A 201 -15.82 -19.77 2.76
C LEU A 201 -16.33 -20.23 1.40
N ASN A 202 -17.60 -19.99 1.10
CA ASN A 202 -18.15 -20.24 -0.23
C ASN A 202 -18.68 -18.95 -0.86
N PHE A 203 -17.90 -18.39 -1.79
CA PHE A 203 -18.27 -17.20 -2.55
C PHE A 203 -18.92 -17.51 -3.91
N ASP A 204 -19.13 -18.79 -4.24
CA ASP A 204 -19.59 -19.19 -5.58
C ASP A 204 -21.05 -18.81 -5.86
N VAL A 205 -21.81 -18.45 -4.82
CA VAL A 205 -23.19 -17.94 -4.94
C VAL A 205 -23.26 -16.42 -5.12
N GLU A 206 -22.15 -15.73 -4.90
CA GLU A 206 -22.10 -14.27 -4.96
C GLU A 206 -21.97 -13.78 -6.41
N LEU A 207 -22.63 -12.65 -6.71
CA LEU A 207 -22.70 -12.10 -8.06
C LEU A 207 -21.32 -11.73 -8.61
N VAL A 208 -20.53 -10.98 -7.84
CA VAL A 208 -19.24 -10.45 -8.32
C VAL A 208 -18.24 -11.56 -8.61
N PRO A 209 -17.97 -12.53 -7.71
CA PRO A 209 -17.14 -13.68 -8.02
C PRO A 209 -17.64 -14.48 -9.22
N SER A 210 -18.96 -14.61 -9.40
CA SER A 210 -19.55 -15.29 -10.57
C SER A 210 -19.27 -14.54 -11.87
N LEU A 211 -19.41 -13.22 -11.89
CA LEU A 211 -19.06 -12.39 -13.05
C LEU A 211 -17.57 -12.45 -13.37
N MET A 212 -16.71 -12.44 -12.35
CA MET A 212 -15.26 -12.54 -12.52
C MET A 212 -14.81 -13.84 -13.21
N LYS A 213 -15.60 -14.92 -13.11
CA LYS A 213 -15.34 -16.19 -13.81
C LYS A 213 -15.63 -16.11 -15.32
N THR A 214 -16.37 -15.10 -15.78
CA THR A 214 -16.69 -14.90 -17.21
C THR A 214 -15.57 -14.20 -17.99
N ILE A 215 -14.52 -13.74 -17.31
CA ILE A 215 -13.39 -13.04 -17.91
C ILE A 215 -12.49 -14.06 -18.63
N ASP A 216 -12.50 -14.02 -19.97
CA ASP A 216 -11.66 -14.87 -20.80
C ASP A 216 -10.28 -14.24 -21.02
N THR A 217 -9.35 -14.51 -20.09
CA THR A 217 -7.97 -14.03 -20.17
C THR A 217 -7.21 -14.60 -21.36
N GLY A 218 -7.51 -15.83 -21.79
CA GLY A 218 -6.88 -16.46 -22.95
C GLY A 218 -7.17 -15.70 -24.24
N LYS A 219 -8.44 -15.32 -24.46
CA LYS A 219 -8.83 -14.48 -25.59
C LYS A 219 -8.19 -13.10 -25.51
N MET A 220 -8.15 -12.47 -24.34
CA MET A 220 -7.50 -11.17 -24.16
C MET A 220 -6.00 -11.22 -24.50
N LEU A 221 -5.28 -12.26 -24.04
CA LEU A 221 -3.88 -12.49 -24.38
C LEU A 221 -3.68 -12.69 -25.89
N SER A 222 -4.61 -13.38 -26.57
CA SER A 222 -4.55 -13.55 -28.03
C SER A 222 -4.69 -12.23 -28.79
N VAL A 223 -5.56 -11.34 -28.32
CA VAL A 223 -5.72 -9.99 -28.92
C VAL A 223 -4.46 -9.16 -28.68
N LEU A 224 -3.91 -9.22 -27.47
CA LEU A 224 -2.69 -8.50 -27.09
C LEU A 224 -1.49 -8.87 -27.99
N SER A 225 -1.42 -10.13 -28.44
CA SER A 225 -0.32 -10.58 -29.33
C SER A 225 -0.19 -9.77 -30.63
N ASN A 226 -1.32 -9.25 -31.12
CA ASN A 226 -1.44 -8.49 -32.37
C ASN A 226 -1.58 -6.97 -32.15
N GLY A 227 -1.69 -6.51 -30.90
CA GLY A 227 -1.87 -5.11 -30.55
C GLY A 227 -0.55 -4.36 -30.39
N ASN A 228 -0.60 -3.03 -30.61
CA ASN A 228 0.50 -2.12 -30.29
C ASN A 228 0.14 -1.29 -29.05
N SER A 229 0.98 -1.35 -28.03
CA SER A 229 0.82 -0.65 -26.74
C SER A 229 2.19 -0.47 -26.11
N GLU A 230 2.46 0.72 -25.56
CA GLU A 230 3.70 0.96 -24.79
C GLU A 230 3.69 0.21 -23.44
N PHE A 231 2.51 -0.21 -22.98
CA PHE A 231 2.29 -0.97 -21.74
C PHE A 231 1.92 -2.43 -22.00
N ARG A 232 2.24 -2.97 -23.18
CA ARG A 232 1.93 -4.36 -23.56
C ARG A 232 2.34 -5.36 -22.48
N ASP A 233 3.57 -5.27 -21.99
CA ASP A 233 4.09 -6.19 -20.97
C ASP A 233 3.34 -6.05 -19.64
N GLU A 234 2.89 -4.86 -19.29
CA GLU A 234 2.11 -4.65 -18.07
C GLU A 234 0.72 -5.28 -18.20
N ILE A 235 0.05 -5.07 -19.33
CA ILE A 235 -1.24 -5.70 -19.62
C ILE A 235 -1.09 -7.22 -19.58
N GLU A 236 -0.03 -7.75 -20.20
CA GLU A 236 0.26 -9.19 -20.20
C GLU A 236 0.47 -9.72 -18.79
N ILE A 237 1.29 -9.07 -17.97
CA ILE A 237 1.53 -9.46 -16.58
C ILE A 237 0.21 -9.51 -15.80
N ARG A 238 -0.65 -8.49 -15.90
CA ARG A 238 -1.94 -8.46 -15.19
C ARG A 238 -2.89 -9.55 -15.65
N LEU A 239 -3.01 -9.77 -16.96
CA LEU A 239 -3.85 -10.85 -17.49
C LEU A 239 -3.37 -12.24 -17.06
N ARG A 240 -2.05 -12.46 -17.07
CA ARG A 240 -1.44 -13.73 -16.64
C ARG A 240 -1.57 -13.97 -15.14
N LEU A 241 -1.50 -12.93 -14.32
CA LEU A 241 -1.76 -13.01 -12.87
C LEU A 241 -3.22 -13.40 -12.60
N ILE A 242 -4.18 -12.78 -13.30
CA ILE A 242 -5.60 -13.20 -13.25
C ILE A 242 -5.74 -14.66 -13.66
N LYS A 243 -5.11 -15.06 -14.78
CA LYS A 243 -5.13 -16.44 -15.27
C LYS A 243 -4.54 -17.43 -14.25
N LEU A 244 -3.47 -17.05 -13.55
CA LEU A 244 -2.83 -17.86 -12.52
C LEU A 244 -3.79 -18.18 -11.35
N CYS A 245 -4.74 -17.28 -11.05
CA CYS A 245 -5.76 -17.51 -10.03
C CYS A 245 -6.83 -18.53 -10.49
N ASP A 246 -7.20 -18.49 -11.77
CA ASP A 246 -8.26 -19.32 -12.35
C ASP A 246 -7.77 -20.73 -12.74
N GLU A 247 -6.56 -20.82 -13.30
CA GLU A 247 -5.99 -22.05 -13.89
C GLU A 247 -4.73 -22.50 -13.14
N LYS A 248 -4.92 -23.12 -11.96
CA LYS A 248 -3.81 -23.50 -11.06
C LYS A 248 -2.91 -24.65 -11.56
N GLU A 249 -3.19 -25.20 -12.73
CA GLU A 249 -2.41 -26.28 -13.35
C GLU A 249 -1.70 -25.83 -14.64
N ASP A 250 -1.83 -24.56 -15.04
CA ASP A 250 -1.15 -24.01 -16.21
C ASP A 250 0.28 -23.57 -15.88
N ASP A 251 1.19 -24.55 -15.88
CA ASP A 251 2.61 -24.35 -15.61
C ASP A 251 3.28 -23.47 -16.68
N GLU A 252 2.80 -23.50 -17.94
CA GLU A 252 3.32 -22.64 -19.01
C GLU A 252 3.04 -21.17 -18.73
N ASN A 253 1.82 -20.84 -18.30
CA ASN A 253 1.47 -19.49 -17.88
C ASN A 253 2.33 -19.03 -16.70
N TYR A 254 2.55 -19.89 -15.71
CA TYR A 254 3.42 -19.58 -14.57
C TYR A 254 4.83 -19.21 -15.02
N HIS A 255 5.47 -20.03 -15.85
CA HIS A 255 6.85 -19.78 -16.28
C HIS A 255 6.97 -18.48 -17.09
N LYS A 256 6.06 -18.25 -18.04
CA LYS A 256 6.02 -17.00 -18.81
C LYS A 256 5.82 -15.77 -17.92
N LEU A 257 4.90 -15.86 -16.96
CA LEU A 257 4.64 -14.79 -16.00
C LEU A 257 5.84 -14.51 -15.11
N LYS A 258 6.50 -15.57 -14.60
CA LYS A 258 7.72 -15.46 -13.78
C LYS A 258 8.79 -14.68 -14.53
N ASP A 259 9.05 -15.04 -15.78
CA ASP A 259 10.07 -14.38 -16.59
C ASP A 259 9.74 -12.90 -16.86
N LEU A 260 8.48 -12.59 -17.20
CA LEU A 260 8.02 -11.21 -17.39
C LEU A 260 8.18 -10.36 -16.12
N ILE A 261 7.77 -10.89 -14.97
CA ILE A 261 7.90 -10.22 -13.67
C ILE A 261 9.37 -9.99 -13.33
N LEU A 262 10.22 -11.02 -13.44
CA LEU A 262 11.62 -10.92 -13.06
C LEU A 262 12.42 -9.97 -13.96
N ASN A 263 12.11 -9.92 -15.25
CA ASN A 263 12.73 -8.99 -16.19
C ASN A 263 12.37 -7.53 -15.90
N ARG A 264 11.19 -7.27 -15.32
CA ARG A 264 10.69 -5.93 -15.00
C ARG A 264 10.65 -5.64 -13.50
N ILE A 265 11.23 -6.51 -12.65
CA ILE A 265 11.06 -6.42 -11.19
C ILE A 265 11.53 -5.06 -10.65
N GLU A 266 12.58 -4.49 -11.24
CA GLU A 266 13.10 -3.20 -10.84
C GLU A 266 12.19 -2.02 -11.20
N SER A 267 11.26 -2.16 -12.14
CA SER A 267 10.29 -1.11 -12.51
C SER A 267 9.20 -0.92 -11.47
N TYR A 268 8.97 -1.92 -10.61
CA TYR A 268 7.92 -1.89 -9.59
C TYR A 268 8.39 -1.26 -8.28
N SER A 269 7.43 -0.73 -7.50
CA SER A 269 7.68 -0.27 -6.13
C SER A 269 8.00 -1.46 -5.22
N ASN A 270 8.58 -1.20 -4.06
CA ASN A 270 8.95 -2.26 -3.12
C ASN A 270 7.75 -3.14 -2.72
N ALA A 271 6.60 -2.51 -2.42
CA ALA A 271 5.37 -3.22 -2.10
C ALA A 271 4.86 -4.07 -3.28
N GLU A 272 4.89 -3.53 -4.49
CA GLU A 272 4.39 -4.25 -5.66
C GLU A 272 5.30 -5.43 -6.03
N ARG A 273 6.62 -5.29 -5.90
CA ARG A 273 7.58 -6.41 -6.05
C ARG A 273 7.27 -7.53 -5.07
N SER A 274 7.10 -7.18 -3.78
CA SER A 274 6.77 -8.13 -2.72
C SER A 274 5.48 -8.89 -3.06
N ASN A 275 4.43 -8.17 -3.45
CA ASN A 275 3.14 -8.75 -3.82
C ASN A 275 3.24 -9.72 -5.01
N MET A 276 3.96 -9.33 -6.07
CA MET A 276 4.15 -10.19 -7.25
C MET A 276 4.92 -11.48 -6.91
N LEU A 277 6.00 -11.38 -6.12
CA LEU A 277 6.77 -12.54 -5.69
C LEU A 277 5.95 -13.46 -4.78
N ILE A 278 5.10 -12.91 -3.90
CA ILE A 278 4.16 -13.70 -3.09
C ILE A 278 3.23 -14.53 -3.98
N LYS A 279 2.66 -13.93 -5.03
CA LYS A 279 1.73 -14.62 -5.95
C LYS A 279 2.42 -15.79 -6.67
N LEU A 280 3.64 -15.60 -7.18
CA LEU A 280 4.43 -16.68 -7.77
C LEU A 280 4.77 -17.79 -6.76
N LYS A 281 5.20 -17.43 -5.54
CA LYS A 281 5.51 -18.42 -4.49
C LYS A 281 4.27 -19.21 -4.04
N ASN A 282 3.10 -18.59 -4.03
CA ASN A 282 1.85 -19.24 -3.66
C ASN A 282 1.46 -20.30 -4.71
N TYR A 283 1.69 -20.02 -6.00
CA TYR A 283 1.56 -21.03 -7.04
C TYR A 283 2.51 -22.22 -6.81
N CYS A 284 3.80 -21.95 -6.56
CA CYS A 284 4.75 -23.04 -6.25
C CYS A 284 4.32 -23.84 -5.03
N ALA A 285 3.84 -23.18 -3.97
CA ALA A 285 3.33 -23.86 -2.78
C ALA A 285 2.19 -24.81 -3.14
N PHE A 286 1.21 -24.35 -3.94
CA PHE A 286 0.11 -25.19 -4.42
C PHE A 286 0.62 -26.44 -5.18
N LYS A 287 1.56 -26.28 -6.11
CA LYS A 287 2.13 -27.41 -6.88
C LYS A 287 2.89 -28.40 -5.98
N ILE A 288 3.64 -27.91 -4.99
CA ILE A 288 4.32 -28.75 -4.00
C ILE A 288 3.30 -29.53 -3.16
N TYR A 289 2.20 -28.88 -2.71
CA TYR A 289 1.13 -29.57 -1.98
C TYR A 289 0.44 -30.67 -2.81
N LYS A 290 0.41 -30.52 -4.13
CA LYS A 290 -0.06 -31.54 -5.07
C LYS A 290 0.96 -32.64 -5.38
N GLY A 291 2.17 -32.56 -4.81
CA GLY A 291 3.23 -33.54 -4.96
C GLY A 291 4.21 -33.27 -6.11
N ASN A 292 4.09 -32.13 -6.82
CA ASN A 292 5.06 -31.75 -7.84
C ASN A 292 6.27 -31.08 -7.18
N MET A 293 7.34 -31.86 -6.99
CA MET A 293 8.54 -31.43 -6.28
C MET A 293 9.48 -30.55 -7.11
N ASP A 294 9.30 -30.44 -8.43
CA ASP A 294 10.12 -29.55 -9.28
C ASP A 294 9.93 -28.09 -8.88
N PHE A 295 8.73 -27.73 -8.45
CA PHE A 295 8.40 -26.41 -7.92
C PHE A 295 9.06 -26.10 -6.57
N TYR A 296 9.70 -27.08 -5.92
CA TYR A 296 10.47 -26.84 -4.71
C TYR A 296 11.68 -25.95 -4.96
N GLU A 297 12.38 -26.20 -6.08
CA GLU A 297 13.52 -25.39 -6.54
C GLU A 297 13.04 -24.01 -6.96
N GLU A 298 11.98 -23.94 -7.76
CA GLU A 298 11.39 -22.66 -8.19
C GLU A 298 11.02 -21.77 -7.00
N LYS A 299 10.36 -22.32 -5.98
CA LYS A 299 10.03 -21.58 -4.77
C LYS A 299 11.28 -21.10 -4.02
N TYR A 300 12.35 -21.91 -4.00
CA TYR A 300 13.60 -21.54 -3.33
C TYR A 300 14.31 -20.37 -4.04
N LEU A 301 14.37 -20.40 -5.36
CA LEU A 301 14.92 -19.31 -6.16
C LEU A 301 14.13 -18.02 -5.99
N LEU A 302 12.79 -18.10 -5.93
CA LEU A 302 11.94 -16.94 -5.65
C LEU A 302 12.17 -16.37 -4.25
N LEU A 303 12.37 -17.22 -3.23
CA LEU A 303 12.69 -16.77 -1.87
C LEU A 303 14.05 -16.05 -1.82
N LYS A 304 15.07 -16.57 -2.52
CA LYS A 304 16.36 -15.87 -2.67
C LYS A 304 16.16 -14.50 -3.31
N LYS A 305 15.43 -14.46 -4.43
CA LYS A 305 15.15 -13.22 -5.16
C LYS A 305 14.39 -12.19 -4.32
N GLU A 306 13.46 -12.64 -3.49
CA GLU A 306 12.73 -11.78 -2.56
C GLU A 306 13.67 -11.14 -1.54
N LEU A 307 14.56 -11.90 -0.89
CA LEU A 307 15.54 -11.34 0.04
C LEU A 307 16.51 -10.36 -0.62
N GLU A 308 16.82 -10.56 -1.92
CA GLU A 308 17.68 -9.66 -2.68
C GLU A 308 16.99 -8.34 -3.06
N THR A 309 15.69 -8.38 -3.37
CA THR A 309 15.00 -7.25 -4.03
C THR A 309 14.01 -6.51 -3.14
N VAL A 310 13.48 -7.15 -2.10
CA VAL A 310 12.47 -6.59 -1.20
C VAL A 310 13.13 -5.97 0.03
N LYS A 311 12.81 -4.71 0.28
CA LYS A 311 13.26 -3.95 1.46
C LYS A 311 12.21 -4.06 2.58
N TYR A 312 12.40 -5.01 3.49
CA TYR A 312 11.51 -5.16 4.65
C TYR A 312 11.58 -3.97 5.61
N ASN A 313 10.44 -3.65 6.24
CA ASN A 313 10.23 -2.48 7.12
C ASN A 313 10.37 -1.12 6.42
N HIS A 314 10.17 -1.06 5.11
CA HIS A 314 10.27 0.15 4.30
C HIS A 314 9.23 0.13 3.16
N ASP A 315 8.89 1.31 2.63
CA ASP A 315 8.12 1.47 1.38
C ASP A 315 6.84 0.59 1.34
N ASN A 316 6.03 0.65 2.41
CA ASN A 316 4.78 -0.10 2.61
C ASN A 316 4.93 -1.63 2.68
N VAL A 317 6.14 -2.14 2.92
CA VAL A 317 6.38 -3.55 3.22
C VAL A 317 6.66 -3.71 4.72
N GLY A 318 5.89 -4.59 5.35
CA GLY A 318 6.03 -4.92 6.78
C GLY A 318 7.32 -5.68 7.11
N PRO A 319 7.43 -6.18 8.35
CA PRO A 319 8.54 -7.03 8.75
C PRO A 319 8.55 -8.33 7.96
N LEU A 320 9.75 -8.90 7.78
CA LEU A 320 9.89 -10.25 7.25
C LEU A 320 9.12 -11.21 8.16
N PHE A 321 8.24 -12.03 7.59
CA PHE A 321 7.47 -12.97 8.39
C PHE A 321 8.32 -14.18 8.80
N ALA A 322 8.14 -14.65 10.04
CA ALA A 322 8.91 -15.75 10.60
C ALA A 322 8.78 -17.05 9.80
N ASN A 323 7.62 -17.34 9.23
CA ASN A 323 7.41 -18.51 8.37
C ASN A 323 8.26 -18.44 7.09
N ILE A 324 8.32 -17.28 6.42
CA ILE A 324 9.16 -17.08 5.22
C ILE A 324 10.64 -17.23 5.58
N TYR A 325 11.06 -16.61 6.69
CA TYR A 325 12.43 -16.69 7.19
C TYR A 325 12.86 -18.14 7.53
N LEU A 326 12.01 -18.91 8.22
CA LEU A 326 12.31 -20.30 8.53
C LEU A 326 12.24 -21.19 7.29
N GLU A 327 11.30 -20.94 6.37
CA GLU A 327 11.17 -21.69 5.13
C GLU A 327 12.42 -21.55 4.25
N ILE A 328 12.97 -20.34 4.10
CA ILE A 328 14.17 -20.15 3.29
C ILE A 328 15.39 -20.86 3.90
N ILE A 329 15.53 -20.87 5.23
CA ILE A 329 16.60 -21.58 5.93
C ILE A 329 16.45 -23.09 5.76
N GLN A 330 15.25 -23.64 5.95
CA GLN A 330 14.98 -25.07 5.73
C GLN A 330 15.32 -25.48 4.31
N LYS A 331 14.90 -24.69 3.32
CA LYS A 331 15.21 -24.92 1.91
C LYS A 331 16.71 -24.86 1.63
N ALA A 332 17.42 -23.89 2.19
CA ALA A 332 18.87 -23.78 2.06
C ALA A 332 19.59 -24.99 2.68
N ILE A 333 19.18 -25.44 3.87
CA ILE A 333 19.71 -26.65 4.52
C ILE A 333 19.48 -27.88 3.64
N LEU A 334 18.27 -28.06 3.11
CA LEU A 334 17.95 -29.19 2.22
C LEU A 334 18.73 -29.18 0.91
N LYS A 335 19.14 -28.00 0.44
CA LYS A 335 20.03 -27.81 -0.72
C LYS A 335 21.52 -27.85 -0.35
N ASN A 336 21.83 -28.10 0.91
CA ASN A 336 23.18 -28.10 1.47
C ASN A 336 23.92 -26.75 1.31
N ASP A 337 23.16 -25.66 1.16
CA ASP A 337 23.65 -24.28 1.05
C ASP A 337 23.71 -23.63 2.45
N LEU A 338 24.54 -24.23 3.32
CA LEU A 338 24.66 -23.81 4.72
C LEU A 338 25.26 -22.41 4.86
N THR A 339 26.10 -22.00 3.90
CA THR A 339 26.67 -20.66 3.86
C THR A 339 25.57 -19.62 3.69
N PHE A 340 24.70 -19.80 2.69
CA PHE A 340 23.56 -18.91 2.50
C PHE A 340 22.62 -18.92 3.70
N ALA A 341 22.35 -20.08 4.31
CA ALA A 341 21.52 -20.17 5.52
C ALA A 341 22.06 -19.32 6.68
N CYS A 342 23.39 -19.33 6.89
CA CYS A 342 24.03 -18.45 7.87
C CYS A 342 23.90 -16.97 7.49
N GLU A 343 24.12 -16.62 6.21
CA GLU A 343 23.96 -15.24 5.76
C GLU A 343 22.55 -14.69 5.97
N VAL A 344 21.53 -15.52 5.76
CA VAL A 344 20.13 -15.15 6.03
C VAL A 344 19.97 -14.75 7.50
N ILE A 345 20.54 -15.53 8.42
CA ILE A 345 20.47 -15.22 9.85
C ILE A 345 21.13 -13.89 10.15
N ASP A 346 22.36 -13.69 9.66
CA ASP A 346 23.14 -12.50 10.02
C ASP A 346 22.56 -11.21 9.41
N LYS A 347 22.02 -11.28 8.19
CA LYS A 347 21.49 -10.10 7.47
C LYS A 347 20.01 -9.81 7.76
N PHE A 348 19.19 -10.84 7.96
CA PHE A 348 17.72 -10.68 7.96
C PHE A 348 17.06 -10.91 9.33
N THR A 349 17.77 -11.34 10.37
CA THR A 349 17.17 -11.46 11.73
C THR A 349 16.55 -10.14 12.19
N GLN A 350 17.24 -9.01 11.98
CA GLN A 350 16.76 -7.69 12.37
C GLN A 350 15.57 -7.19 11.54
N LYS A 351 15.21 -7.89 10.46
CA LYS A 351 14.04 -7.58 9.63
C LYS A 351 12.76 -8.28 10.11
N LEU A 352 12.87 -9.24 11.03
CA LEU A 352 11.73 -9.86 11.71
C LEU A 352 11.12 -8.88 12.72
N GLU A 353 9.85 -9.13 13.07
CA GLU A 353 9.19 -8.49 14.21
C GLU A 353 10.02 -8.66 15.49
N THR A 354 10.28 -7.56 16.22
CA THR A 354 11.19 -7.52 17.38
C THR A 354 10.92 -8.62 18.41
N SER A 355 9.65 -8.90 18.69
CA SER A 355 9.20 -9.93 19.62
C SER A 355 9.63 -11.35 19.23
N LYS A 356 9.89 -11.60 17.94
CA LYS A 356 10.18 -12.93 17.36
C LYS A 356 11.66 -13.15 17.06
N GLN A 357 12.47 -12.11 17.00
CA GLN A 357 13.87 -12.17 16.55
C GLN A 357 14.70 -13.23 17.30
N GLY A 358 14.66 -13.22 18.64
CA GLY A 358 15.45 -14.13 19.46
C GLY A 358 15.05 -15.60 19.28
N ALA A 359 13.75 -15.91 19.43
CA ALA A 359 13.26 -17.28 19.32
C ALA A 359 13.48 -17.88 17.92
N VAL A 360 13.14 -17.12 16.87
CA VAL A 360 13.19 -17.59 15.48
C VAL A 360 14.63 -17.77 15.00
N SER A 361 15.54 -16.83 15.32
CA SER A 361 16.95 -16.94 14.94
C SER A 361 17.66 -18.09 15.68
N ASN A 362 17.36 -18.32 16.96
CA ASN A 362 17.91 -19.44 17.71
C ASN A 362 17.46 -20.79 17.14
N MET A 363 16.19 -20.91 16.74
CA MET A 363 15.68 -22.10 16.06
C MET A 363 16.42 -22.36 14.74
N ALA A 364 16.59 -21.32 13.92
CA ALA A 364 17.35 -21.40 12.67
C ALA A 364 18.80 -21.84 12.87
N ARG A 365 19.50 -21.25 13.86
CA ARG A 365 20.87 -21.64 14.23
C ARG A 365 20.93 -23.11 14.66
N ALA A 366 19.96 -23.57 15.45
CA ALA A 366 19.89 -24.96 15.90
C ALA A 366 19.75 -25.94 14.72
N TRP A 367 18.92 -25.63 13.72
CA TRP A 367 18.78 -26.45 12.52
C TRP A 367 20.08 -26.54 11.71
N ILE A 368 20.77 -25.42 11.50
CA ILE A 368 22.06 -25.40 10.79
C ILE A 368 23.12 -26.23 11.53
N GLU A 369 23.22 -26.08 12.86
CA GLU A 369 24.19 -26.83 13.66
C GLU A 369 23.88 -28.33 13.73
N PHE A 370 22.59 -28.69 13.74
CA PHE A 370 22.17 -30.08 13.62
C PHE A 370 22.66 -30.70 12.30
N GLU A 371 22.44 -30.02 11.18
CA GLU A 371 22.87 -30.51 9.86
C GLU A 371 24.40 -30.63 9.75
N LYS A 372 25.14 -29.61 10.21
CA LYS A 372 26.62 -29.65 10.23
C LYS A 372 27.15 -30.87 11.00
N ARG A 373 26.53 -31.24 12.13
CA ARG A 373 26.91 -32.41 12.92
C ARG A 373 26.60 -33.72 12.21
N THR A 374 25.48 -33.80 11.49
CA THR A 374 25.09 -34.96 10.68
C THR A 374 26.08 -35.18 9.53
N LEU A 375 26.43 -34.12 8.79
CA LEU A 375 27.44 -34.17 7.72
C LEU A 375 28.81 -34.62 8.24
N ARG A 376 29.26 -34.11 9.40
CA ARG A 376 30.52 -34.55 10.03
C ARG A 376 30.53 -36.04 10.36
N LYS A 377 29.42 -36.60 10.85
CA LYS A 377 29.30 -38.04 11.14
C LYS A 377 29.34 -38.88 9.86
N LEU A 378 28.66 -38.46 8.79
CA LEU A 378 28.71 -39.12 7.49
C LEU A 378 30.14 -39.15 6.92
N CYS A 379 30.87 -38.03 6.97
CA CYS A 379 32.27 -37.98 6.51
C CYS A 379 33.22 -38.90 7.30
N ILE A 380 32.94 -39.17 8.57
CA ILE A 380 33.71 -40.12 9.40
C ILE A 380 33.40 -41.57 9.00
N ILE A 381 32.14 -41.87 8.64
CA ILE A 381 31.70 -43.20 8.22
C ILE A 381 32.23 -43.55 6.83
N TYR A 382 32.27 -42.61 5.89
CA TYR A 382 32.78 -42.82 4.53
C TYR A 382 34.31 -42.70 4.37
N ARG A 383 35.04 -42.40 5.45
CA ARG A 383 36.52 -42.41 5.49
C ARG A 383 37.11 -43.68 6.13
N ARG A 384 36.27 -44.66 6.46
CA ARG A 384 36.66 -46.04 6.79
C ARG A 384 36.27 -46.93 5.62
#